data_AF-A0A2E0UTQ2-F1
#
_entry.id   AF-A0A2E0UTQ2-F1
#
_cell.length_a   1.000
_cell.length_b   1.000
_cell.length_c   1.000
_cell.angle_alpha   90.00
_cell.angle_beta   90.00
_cell.angle_gamma   90.00
#
_symmetry.space_group_name_H-M   'P 1'
#
loop_
_entity.id
_entity.type
_entity.pdbx_description
1 polymer ?
#
loop_
_entity_poly.entity_id
_entity_poly.type
_entity_poly.pdbx_seq_one_letter_code
_entity_poly.pdbx_strand_id
1 'polypeptide(L)'
;MFRSPQKKQLSATKVSFMLIRQSEELEKEQKNIVEKILQECSEVKVAYDLTQLFFQMFRDRRPEQLNSWLLKASSSTLPEFRNFAKGIKYDLDAINAALNFEWSNGQTEGQVNRL
;
A
#
# COMPACT_ATOMS: atom_id res chain seq x y z
N MET A 1 -21.87 35.65 -14.09
CA MET A 1 -21.27 34.98 -12.90
C MET A 1 -20.53 33.74 -13.39
N PHE A 2 -19.20 33.81 -13.46
CA PHE A 2 -18.37 32.68 -13.89
C PHE A 2 -18.35 31.62 -12.79
N ARG A 3 -18.80 30.39 -13.09
CA ARG A 3 -18.65 29.25 -12.20
C ARG A 3 -17.16 28.90 -12.16
N SER A 4 -16.49 29.16 -11.05
CA SER A 4 -15.13 28.66 -10.80
C SER A 4 -15.12 27.14 -10.95
N PRO A 5 -14.17 26.55 -11.69
CA PRO A 5 -14.05 25.10 -11.77
C PRO A 5 -13.66 24.57 -10.38
N GLN A 6 -14.53 23.73 -9.80
CA GLN A 6 -14.19 23.02 -8.57
C GLN A 6 -12.99 22.13 -8.86
N LYS A 7 -11.83 22.45 -8.26
CA LYS A 7 -10.72 21.49 -8.16
C LYS A 7 -11.26 20.29 -7.38
N LYS A 8 -11.49 19.15 -8.04
CA LYS A 8 -11.81 17.88 -7.37
C LYS A 8 -10.65 17.57 -6.42
N GLN A 9 -10.80 17.93 -5.15
CA GLN A 9 -9.79 17.62 -4.15
C GLN A 9 -9.75 16.11 -3.98
N LEU A 10 -8.59 15.51 -4.23
CA LEU A 10 -8.38 14.08 -4.01
C LEU A 10 -8.52 13.82 -2.50
N SER A 11 -9.50 13.00 -2.12
CA SER A 11 -9.63 12.58 -0.72
C SER A 11 -8.42 11.74 -0.31
N ALA A 12 -7.95 11.92 0.93
CA ALA A 12 -6.88 11.13 1.52
C ALA A 12 -7.14 9.63 1.38
N THR A 13 -8.38 9.19 1.56
CA THR A 13 -8.79 7.78 1.37
C THR A 13 -8.55 7.29 -0.06
N LYS A 14 -8.84 8.14 -1.06
CA LYS A 14 -8.67 7.80 -2.47
C LYS A 14 -7.18 7.68 -2.81
N VAL A 15 -6.36 8.59 -2.27
CA VAL A 15 -4.89 8.56 -2.43
C VAL A 15 -4.30 7.33 -1.74
N SER A 16 -4.68 7.02 -0.51
CA SER A 16 -4.22 5.82 0.20
C SER A 16 -4.55 4.54 -0.59
N PHE A 17 -5.75 4.47 -1.17
CA PHE A 17 -6.12 3.33 -2.00
C PHE A 17 -5.29 3.23 -3.29
N MET A 18 -4.95 4.36 -3.92
CA MET A 18 -4.04 4.38 -5.07
C MET A 18 -2.63 3.92 -4.69
N LEU A 19 -2.14 4.28 -3.49
CA LEU A 19 -0.82 3.89 -2.99
C LEU A 19 -0.73 2.39 -2.65
N ILE A 20 -1.86 1.76 -2.29
CA ILE A 20 -1.94 0.33 -1.96
C ILE A 20 -2.07 -0.53 -3.22
N ARG A 21 -2.79 -0.04 -4.25
CA ARG A 21 -2.95 -0.77 -5.51
C ARG A 21 -1.63 -0.87 -6.28
N GLN A 22 -1.51 -1.88 -7.14
CA GLN A 22 -0.37 -1.97 -8.04
C GLN A 22 -0.37 -0.80 -9.01
N SER A 23 0.82 -0.35 -9.38
CA SER A 23 0.97 0.62 -10.46
C SER A 23 0.28 0.15 -11.74
N GLU A 24 0.29 -1.14 -12.07
CA GLU A 24 -0.30 -1.66 -13.31
C GLU A 24 -1.83 -1.50 -13.37
N GLU A 25 -2.49 -1.43 -12.22
CA GLU A 25 -3.94 -1.27 -12.09
C GLU A 25 -4.39 0.20 -12.03
N LEU A 26 -3.42 1.13 -12.00
CA LEU A 26 -3.68 2.56 -11.98
C LEU A 26 -3.76 3.14 -13.40
N GLU A 27 -4.75 3.99 -13.62
CA GLU A 27 -4.83 4.80 -14.83
C GLU A 27 -3.64 5.78 -14.91
N LYS A 28 -3.28 6.22 -16.13
CA LYS A 28 -2.15 7.13 -16.36
C LYS A 28 -2.21 8.40 -15.50
N GLU A 29 -3.41 8.96 -15.30
CA GLU A 29 -3.60 10.15 -14.46
C GLU A 29 -3.36 9.85 -12.97
N GLN A 30 -3.77 8.67 -12.51
CA GLN A 30 -3.58 8.22 -11.13
C GLN A 30 -2.10 7.93 -10.83
N LYS A 31 -1.38 7.34 -11.81
CA LYS A 31 0.08 7.16 -11.73
C LYS A 31 0.81 8.48 -11.54
N ASN A 32 0.47 9.50 -12.33
CA ASN A 32 1.08 10.82 -12.22
C ASN A 32 0.80 11.47 -10.84
N ILE A 33 -0.40 11.29 -10.30
CA ILE A 33 -0.76 11.78 -8.97
C ILE A 33 0.09 11.08 -7.90
N VAL A 34 0.16 9.75 -7.95
CA VAL A 34 0.98 8.96 -7.01
C VAL A 34 2.44 9.37 -7.11
N GLU A 35 3.01 9.43 -8.32
CA GLU A 35 4.40 9.83 -8.54
C GLU A 35 4.69 11.21 -7.95
N LYS A 36 3.80 12.19 -8.18
CA LYS A 36 3.96 13.52 -7.61
C LYS A 36 3.98 13.51 -6.08
N ILE A 37 3.09 12.74 -5.45
CA ILE A 37 3.02 12.61 -3.99
C ILE A 37 4.29 11.94 -3.45
N LEU A 38 4.79 10.90 -4.14
CA LEU A 38 6.02 10.19 -3.75
C LEU A 38 7.27 11.08 -3.90
N GLN A 39 7.26 12.06 -4.81
CA GLN A 39 8.33 13.04 -4.96
C GLN A 39 8.28 14.12 -3.88
N GLU A 40 7.08 14.56 -3.48
CA GLU A 40 6.89 15.64 -2.52
C GLU A 40 6.97 15.18 -1.05
N CYS A 41 6.66 13.91 -0.75
CA CYS A 41 6.65 13.39 0.61
C CYS A 41 7.45 12.09 0.75
N SER A 42 8.65 12.21 1.34
CA SER A 42 9.55 11.08 1.58
C SER A 42 8.96 10.03 2.52
N GLU A 43 8.14 10.44 3.49
CA GLU A 43 7.45 9.51 4.40
C GLU A 43 6.44 8.64 3.65
N VAL A 44 5.65 9.26 2.75
CA VAL A 44 4.69 8.52 1.91
C VAL A 44 5.43 7.59 0.94
N LYS A 45 6.61 8.00 0.45
CA LYS A 45 7.47 7.13 -0.36
C LYS A 45 7.92 5.88 0.40
N VAL A 46 8.40 6.05 1.63
CA VAL A 46 8.79 4.90 2.47
C VAL A 46 7.59 3.98 2.74
N ALA A 47 6.43 4.56 3.04
CA ALA A 47 5.21 3.78 3.25
C ALA A 47 4.83 3.00 1.99
N TYR A 48 4.82 3.66 0.84
CA TYR A 48 4.50 3.06 -0.45
C TYR A 48 5.44 1.89 -0.78
N ASP A 49 6.75 2.10 -0.69
CA ASP A 49 7.75 1.07 -1.03
C ASP A 49 7.61 -0.17 -0.12
N LEU A 50 7.41 0.04 1.19
CA LEU A 50 7.20 -1.06 2.14
C LEU A 50 5.88 -1.80 1.89
N THR A 51 4.80 -1.07 1.60
CA THR A 51 3.50 -1.67 1.29
C THR A 51 3.54 -2.48 0.00
N GLN A 52 4.14 -1.96 -1.07
CA GLN A 52 4.25 -2.65 -2.35
C GLN A 52 5.10 -3.93 -2.22
N LEU A 53 6.25 -3.85 -1.53
CA LEU A 53 7.09 -5.03 -1.26
C LEU A 53 6.33 -6.10 -0.47
N PHE A 54 5.51 -5.69 0.51
CA PHE A 54 4.69 -6.63 1.28
C PHE A 54 3.68 -7.34 0.38
N PHE A 55 2.87 -6.61 -0.39
CA PHE A 55 1.87 -7.23 -1.26
C PHE A 55 2.49 -8.07 -2.38
N GLN A 56 3.62 -7.64 -2.94
CA GLN A 56 4.34 -8.43 -3.95
C GLN A 56 4.79 -9.78 -3.38
N MET A 57 5.28 -9.81 -2.14
CA MET A 57 5.69 -11.05 -1.47
C MET A 57 4.52 -12.04 -1.29
N PHE A 58 3.33 -11.55 -0.92
CA PHE A 58 2.12 -12.39 -0.82
C PHE A 58 1.66 -12.90 -2.19
N ARG A 59 1.69 -12.04 -3.22
CA ARG A 59 1.32 -12.42 -4.58
C ARG A 59 2.26 -13.48 -5.15
N ASP A 60 3.56 -13.28 -5.00
CA ASP A 60 4.58 -14.17 -5.54
C ASP A 60 4.78 -15.42 -4.66
N ARG A 61 4.09 -15.52 -3.52
CA ARG A 61 4.21 -16.59 -2.52
C ARG A 61 5.67 -16.83 -2.13
N ARG A 62 6.37 -15.77 -1.75
CA ARG A 62 7.79 -15.77 -1.40
C ARG A 62 8.03 -15.58 0.10
N PRO A 63 7.70 -16.56 0.96
CA PRO A 63 7.86 -16.41 2.41
C PRO A 63 9.32 -16.15 2.82
N GLU A 64 10.30 -16.53 2.01
CA GLU A 64 11.71 -16.23 2.24
C GLU A 64 12.01 -14.72 2.24
N GLN A 65 11.19 -13.91 1.56
CA GLN A 65 11.34 -12.46 1.54
C GLN A 65 10.80 -11.78 2.80
N LEU A 66 10.01 -12.48 3.64
CA LEU A 66 9.38 -11.91 4.83
C LEU A 66 10.40 -11.38 5.82
N ASN A 67 11.48 -12.13 6.03
CA ASN A 67 12.56 -11.71 6.92
C ASN A 67 13.24 -10.41 6.41
N SER A 68 13.48 -10.32 5.11
CA SER A 68 14.08 -9.13 4.51
C SER A 68 13.15 -7.91 4.61
N TRP A 69 11.85 -8.12 4.42
CA TRP A 69 10.84 -7.08 4.57
C TRP A 69 10.72 -6.64 6.03
N LEU A 70 10.73 -7.57 6.99
CA LEU A 70 10.69 -7.27 8.42
C LEU A 70 11.89 -6.44 8.88
N LEU A 71 13.09 -6.69 8.34
CA LEU A 71 14.28 -5.88 8.62
C LEU A 71 14.10 -4.44 8.10
N LYS A 72 13.61 -4.28 6.87
CA LYS A 72 13.32 -2.96 6.28
C LYS A 72 12.24 -2.21 7.06
N ALA A 73 11.13 -2.87 7.37
CA ALA A 73 10.01 -2.27 8.12
C ALA A 73 10.42 -1.92 9.56
N SER A 74 11.23 -2.75 10.22
CA SER A 74 11.76 -2.47 11.57
C SER A 74 12.72 -1.28 11.59
N SER A 75 13.41 -1.01 10.46
CA SER A 75 14.34 0.11 10.31
C SER A 75 13.71 1.36 9.69
N SER A 76 12.41 1.31 9.40
CA SER A 76 11.67 2.42 8.81
C SER A 76 11.62 3.62 9.76
N THR A 77 11.61 4.83 9.20
CA THR A 77 11.36 6.07 9.95
C THR A 77 9.94 6.10 10.52
N LEU A 78 9.01 5.34 9.92
CA LEU A 78 7.59 5.30 10.27
C LEU A 78 7.33 4.36 11.46
N PRO A 79 6.86 4.88 12.61
CA PRO A 79 6.52 4.07 13.79
C PRO A 79 5.50 2.96 13.51
N GLU A 80 4.55 3.21 12.62
CA GLU A 80 3.48 2.30 12.23
C GLU A 80 4.05 1.02 11.61
N PHE A 81 5.02 1.16 10.70
CA PHE A 81 5.69 0.01 10.09
C PHE A 81 6.58 -0.75 11.08
N ARG A 82 7.24 -0.03 12.00
CA ARG A 82 8.01 -0.70 13.06
C ARG A 82 7.10 -1.52 13.98
N ASN A 83 5.94 -0.98 14.35
CA ASN A 83 4.97 -1.69 15.19
C ASN A 83 4.31 -2.86 14.45
N PHE A 84 3.97 -2.67 13.18
CA PHE A 84 3.44 -3.74 12.33
C PHE A 84 4.44 -4.89 12.16
N ALA A 85 5.72 -4.58 11.93
CA ALA A 85 6.78 -5.59 11.87
C ALA A 85 6.96 -6.34 13.20
N LYS A 86 6.80 -5.66 14.35
CA LYS A 86 6.79 -6.34 15.66
C LYS A 86 5.62 -7.31 15.77
N GLY A 87 4.40 -6.87 15.40
CA GLY A 87 3.21 -7.72 15.41
C GLY A 87 3.39 -8.99 14.57
N ILE A 88 3.91 -8.85 13.34
CA ILE A 88 4.21 -10.00 12.48
C ILE A 88 5.28 -10.91 13.10
N LYS A 89 6.32 -10.36 13.75
CA LYS A 89 7.35 -11.17 14.42
C LYS A 89 6.78 -12.01 15.56
N TYR A 90 5.77 -11.50 16.28
CA TYR A 90 5.11 -12.25 17.34
C TYR A 90 4.26 -13.41 16.80
N ASP A 91 3.80 -13.32 15.55
CA ASP A 91 2.89 -14.30 14.95
C ASP A 91 3.41 -14.82 13.59
N LEU A 92 4.71 -15.13 13.54
CA LEU A 92 5.37 -15.59 12.31
C LEU A 92 4.75 -16.86 11.76
N ASP A 93 4.32 -17.77 12.63
CA ASP A 93 3.73 -19.05 12.21
C ASP A 93 2.37 -18.84 11.51
N ALA A 94 1.50 -17.96 12.04
CA ALA A 94 0.25 -17.63 11.38
C ALA A 94 0.46 -16.86 10.06
N ILE A 95 1.47 -15.98 10.00
CA ILE A 95 1.78 -15.23 8.78
C ILE A 95 2.40 -16.14 7.71
N ASN A 96 3.28 -17.06 8.09
CA ASN A 96 3.81 -18.08 7.19
C ASN A 96 2.68 -19.00 6.69
N ALA A 97 1.73 -19.38 7.55
CA ALA A 97 0.54 -20.10 7.13
C ALA A 97 -0.29 -19.26 6.13
N ALA A 98 -0.56 -17.98 6.44
CA ALA A 98 -1.32 -17.08 5.58
C ALA A 98 -0.65 -16.81 4.22
N LEU A 99 0.69 -16.85 4.13
CA LEU A 99 1.42 -16.78 2.84
C LEU A 99 1.23 -18.03 1.97
N ASN A 100 0.90 -19.17 2.59
CA ASN A 100 0.62 -20.43 1.90
C ASN A 100 -0.87 -20.60 1.57
N PHE A 101 -1.76 -19.86 2.24
CA PHE A 101 -3.18 -19.78 1.90
C PHE A 101 -3.42 -18.63 0.90
N GLU A 102 -4.33 -18.81 -0.04
CA GLU A 102 -4.62 -17.77 -1.03
C GLU A 102 -5.12 -16.50 -0.36
N TRP A 103 -4.42 -15.38 -0.62
CA TRP A 103 -4.98 -14.06 -0.40
C TRP A 103 -6.17 -13.90 -1.33
N SER A 104 -7.37 -14.18 -0.82
CA SER A 104 -8.59 -13.86 -1.54
C SER A 104 -8.65 -12.34 -1.65
N ASN A 105 -8.48 -11.80 -2.86
CA ASN A 105 -8.84 -10.42 -3.19
C ASN A 105 -10.36 -10.15 -3.05
N GLY A 106 -11.11 -11.03 -2.37
CA GLY A 106 -12.54 -10.94 -2.14
C GLY A 106 -12.85 -9.96 -1.03
N GLN A 107 -12.85 -8.66 -1.35
CA GLN A 107 -13.86 -7.65 -0.97
C GLN A 107 -13.29 -6.22 -1.12
N THR A 108 -12.87 -5.83 -2.32
CA THR A 108 -12.82 -4.38 -2.63
C THR A 108 -13.37 -4.04 -4.02
N GLU A 109 -14.03 -4.99 -4.66
CA GLU A 109 -14.93 -4.73 -5.79
C GLU A 109 -16.34 -4.42 -5.27
N GLY A 110 -16.58 -3.16 -4.89
CA GLY A 110 -17.93 -2.69 -4.63
C GLY A 110 -17.96 -1.46 -3.73
N GLN A 111 -18.47 -0.37 -4.27
CA GLN A 111 -18.80 0.90 -3.59
C GLN A 111 -17.75 2.01 -3.51
N VAL A 112 -16.91 2.18 -4.53
CA VAL A 112 -16.45 3.54 -4.88
C VAL A 112 -16.96 3.94 -6.26
N ASN A 113 -18.25 3.73 -6.48
CA ASN A 113 -18.98 4.46 -7.50
C ASN A 113 -20.34 4.89 -6.96
N ARG A 114 -20.41 6.12 -6.45
CA ARG A 114 -21.58 6.96 -6.67
C ARG A 114 -21.12 8.41 -6.82
N LEU A 115 -21.44 8.92 -8.01
CA LEU A 115 -21.26 10.27 -8.50
C LEU A 115 -22.06 11.28 -7.67
#